data_AF-A0A538I242-F1
#
_entry.id   AF-A0A538I242-F1
#
_cell.length_a   1.000
_cell.length_b   1.000
_cell.length_c   1.000
_cell.angle_alpha   90.00
_cell.angle_beta   90.00
_cell.angle_gamma   90.00
#
_symmetry.space_group_name_H-M   'P 1'
#
loop_
_entity.id
_entity.type
_entity.pdbx_description
1 polymer ?
#
loop_
_entity_poly.entity_id
_entity_poly.type
_entity_poly.pdbx_seq_one_letter_code
_entity_poly.pdbx_strand_id
1 'polypeptide(L)'
;MLRRVLLAGLATAPVSIALHWLVSIGATAEFVLASVALIPLAWLIGEATEHAADHTGPGIGGFLNATFGNAPELIIALIAVDRGLDEVVRGSLTGSVVGNLLLVLGFSLLAGGDGEIDQPSSFASLGLIGLALAVFLIPAIPGWHGEPNRHSLAVLSLPVAIFLLIVYVFVTGLSLRRHASLHAGDDDALTGWSFRASLAVLGVATAATALVAEILVGSLEDFARRLGLTDFFVAAVIVAVVGNAAEHGGAVVVAKRGKITLAVEIATSSAAQVAVFLVPAVAVISWAITPLALSFRQVELAALLGAVAVAAVAIVGGRSSRLRGLLLIAAYAGAVALFYSAGNR
;
A
#
# COMPACT_ATOMS: atom_id res chain seq x y z
N MET A 1 -9.21 -21.80 4.98
CA MET A 1 -10.14 -21.44 3.89
C MET A 1 -9.54 -20.34 3.01
N LEU A 2 -9.18 -19.16 3.54
CA LEU A 2 -8.61 -18.04 2.77
C LEU A 2 -7.39 -18.42 1.89
N ARG A 3 -6.37 -19.09 2.46
CA ARG A 3 -5.19 -19.57 1.69
C ARG A 3 -5.55 -20.44 0.49
N ARG A 4 -6.58 -21.30 0.61
CA ARG A 4 -7.03 -22.15 -0.52
C ARG A 4 -7.71 -21.32 -1.61
N VAL A 5 -8.47 -20.30 -1.23
CA VAL A 5 -9.11 -19.38 -2.18
C VAL A 5 -8.06 -18.56 -2.92
N LEU A 6 -7.04 -18.05 -2.23
CA LEU A 6 -5.96 -17.29 -2.85
C LEU A 6 -5.10 -18.16 -3.78
N LEU A 7 -4.78 -19.40 -3.36
CA LEU A 7 -4.10 -20.36 -4.24
C LEU A 7 -4.91 -20.70 -5.50
N ALA A 8 -6.23 -20.91 -5.36
CA ALA A 8 -7.10 -21.10 -6.52
C ALA A 8 -7.18 -19.84 -7.38
N GLY A 9 -7.17 -18.67 -6.74
CA GLY A 9 -7.14 -17.36 -7.39
C GLY A 9 -5.91 -17.12 -8.25
N LEU A 10 -4.76 -17.75 -7.97
CA LEU A 10 -3.57 -17.60 -8.83
C LEU A 10 -3.81 -17.99 -10.29
N ALA A 11 -4.81 -18.82 -10.57
CA ALA A 11 -5.21 -19.17 -11.93
C ALA A 11 -5.79 -17.98 -12.72
N THR A 12 -6.27 -16.92 -12.07
CA THR A 12 -6.81 -15.74 -12.77
C THR A 12 -5.73 -14.91 -13.44
N ALA A 13 -4.47 -14.96 -12.96
CA ALA A 13 -3.34 -14.27 -13.58
C ALA A 13 -3.02 -14.78 -15.00
N PRO A 14 -2.74 -16.08 -15.23
CA PRO A 14 -2.52 -16.58 -16.58
C PRO A 14 -3.76 -16.45 -17.45
N VAL A 15 -4.98 -16.53 -16.90
CA VAL A 15 -6.22 -16.27 -17.65
C VAL A 15 -6.30 -14.82 -18.10
N SER A 16 -5.99 -13.86 -17.23
CA SER A 16 -5.94 -12.43 -17.57
C SER A 16 -4.97 -12.14 -18.71
N ILE A 17 -3.75 -12.68 -18.59
CA ILE A 17 -2.70 -12.53 -19.59
C ILE A 17 -3.12 -13.18 -20.92
N ALA A 18 -3.60 -14.43 -20.87
CA ALA A 18 -4.01 -15.16 -22.07
C ALA A 18 -5.17 -14.46 -22.77
N LEU A 19 -6.18 -13.98 -22.03
CA LEU A 19 -7.29 -13.25 -22.64
C LEU A 19 -6.78 -11.97 -23.27
N HIS A 20 -6.01 -11.13 -22.58
CA HIS A 20 -5.50 -9.88 -23.15
C HIS A 20 -4.76 -10.08 -24.50
N TRP A 21 -3.92 -11.11 -24.62
CA TRP A 21 -3.14 -11.34 -25.84
C TRP A 21 -3.86 -12.17 -26.92
N LEU A 22 -4.81 -13.03 -26.54
CA LEU A 22 -5.48 -13.93 -27.49
C LEU A 22 -6.88 -13.46 -27.89
N VAL A 23 -7.55 -12.67 -27.04
CA VAL A 23 -8.96 -12.28 -27.17
C VAL A 23 -9.19 -10.88 -26.60
N SER A 24 -9.52 -9.89 -27.44
CA SER A 24 -9.92 -8.58 -26.93
C SER A 24 -11.28 -8.66 -26.21
N ILE A 25 -11.27 -8.78 -24.88
CA ILE A 25 -12.47 -8.87 -24.03
C ILE A 25 -13.03 -7.50 -23.61
N GLY A 26 -12.39 -6.42 -24.06
CA GLY A 26 -12.74 -5.04 -23.78
C GLY A 26 -12.22 -4.52 -22.44
N ALA A 27 -11.87 -3.24 -22.39
CA ALA A 27 -11.16 -2.62 -21.26
C ALA A 27 -11.82 -2.81 -19.90
N THR A 28 -13.16 -2.80 -19.82
CA THR A 28 -13.85 -3.01 -18.53
C THR A 28 -13.60 -4.41 -17.97
N ALA A 29 -13.65 -5.44 -18.82
CA ALA A 29 -13.41 -6.81 -18.40
C ALA A 29 -11.92 -7.05 -18.11
N GLU A 30 -11.03 -6.46 -18.91
CA GLU A 30 -9.58 -6.49 -18.66
C GLU A 30 -9.23 -5.87 -17.31
N PHE A 31 -9.75 -4.67 -17.01
CA PHE A 31 -9.49 -3.99 -15.74
C PHE A 31 -9.96 -4.80 -14.53
N VAL A 32 -11.19 -5.33 -14.59
CA VAL A 32 -11.76 -6.13 -13.49
C VAL A 32 -10.99 -7.44 -13.32
N LEU A 33 -10.67 -8.14 -14.40
CA LEU A 33 -9.95 -9.40 -14.34
C LEU A 33 -8.51 -9.22 -13.84
N ALA A 34 -7.82 -8.16 -14.31
CA ALA A 34 -6.49 -7.80 -13.83
C ALA A 34 -6.52 -7.42 -12.34
N SER A 35 -7.51 -6.64 -11.91
CA SER A 35 -7.72 -6.29 -10.50
C SER A 35 -7.87 -7.55 -9.63
N VAL A 36 -8.70 -8.49 -10.06
CA VAL A 36 -8.90 -9.76 -9.33
C VAL A 36 -7.64 -10.63 -9.33
N ALA A 37 -6.86 -10.62 -10.42
CA ALA A 37 -5.62 -11.38 -10.55
C ALA A 37 -4.46 -10.85 -9.70
N LEU A 38 -4.42 -9.54 -9.45
CA LEU A 38 -3.38 -8.95 -8.61
C LEU A 38 -3.52 -9.34 -7.13
N ILE A 39 -4.75 -9.59 -6.64
CA ILE A 39 -4.97 -9.95 -5.24
C ILE A 39 -4.21 -11.24 -4.83
N PRO A 40 -4.40 -12.40 -5.48
CA PRO A 40 -3.66 -13.61 -5.09
C PRO A 40 -2.16 -13.51 -5.37
N LEU A 41 -1.73 -12.73 -6.37
CA LEU A 41 -0.31 -12.50 -6.67
C LEU A 41 0.39 -11.68 -5.58
N ALA A 42 -0.22 -10.59 -5.14
CA ALA A 42 0.28 -9.77 -4.04
C ALA A 42 0.40 -10.57 -2.74
N TRP A 43 -0.59 -11.42 -2.44
CA TRP A 43 -0.48 -12.35 -1.31
C TRP A 43 0.69 -13.33 -1.45
N LEU A 44 0.89 -13.88 -2.66
CA LEU A 44 1.99 -14.83 -2.92
C LEU A 44 3.36 -14.17 -2.80
N ILE A 45 3.50 -12.91 -3.24
CA ILE A 45 4.70 -12.09 -3.04
C ILE A 45 4.95 -11.88 -1.55
N GLY A 46 3.94 -11.48 -0.77
CA GLY A 46 4.06 -11.29 0.68
C GLY A 46 4.54 -12.56 1.39
N GLU A 47 3.90 -13.70 1.11
CA GLU A 47 4.29 -15.00 1.68
C GLU A 47 5.73 -15.36 1.27
N ALA A 48 6.07 -15.26 -0.02
CA ALA A 48 7.43 -15.56 -0.49
C ALA A 48 8.49 -14.65 0.16
N THR A 49 8.13 -13.39 0.41
CA THR A 49 9.00 -12.40 1.05
C THR A 49 9.22 -12.73 2.53
N GLU A 50 8.17 -13.12 3.25
CA GLU A 50 8.26 -13.56 4.65
C GLU A 50 9.18 -14.79 4.78
N HIS A 51 8.94 -15.84 3.99
CA HIS A 51 9.82 -17.03 3.99
C HIS A 51 11.25 -16.71 3.55
N ALA A 52 11.47 -15.74 2.65
CA ALA A 52 12.83 -15.31 2.29
C ALA A 52 13.50 -14.53 3.44
N ALA A 53 12.76 -13.65 4.12
CA ALA A 53 13.24 -12.83 5.22
C ALA A 53 13.74 -13.69 6.38
N ASP A 54 13.02 -14.77 6.72
CA ASP A 54 13.37 -15.72 7.79
C ASP A 54 14.77 -16.33 7.64
N HIS A 55 15.28 -16.43 6.40
CA HIS A 55 16.60 -17.00 6.10
C HIS A 55 17.74 -15.97 6.09
N THR A 56 17.44 -14.67 6.19
CA THR A 56 18.41 -13.59 5.90
C THR A 56 18.75 -12.72 7.13
N GLY A 57 18.15 -13.03 8.28
CA GLY A 57 18.32 -12.31 9.53
C GLY A 57 17.58 -10.97 9.57
N PRO A 58 17.51 -10.31 10.75
CA PRO A 58 16.61 -9.16 10.95
C PRO A 58 16.87 -7.98 10.01
N GLY A 59 18.14 -7.69 9.72
CA GLY A 59 18.55 -6.58 8.85
C GLY A 59 18.06 -6.73 7.40
N ILE A 60 18.52 -7.79 6.73
CA ILE A 60 18.20 -8.06 5.33
C ILE A 60 16.72 -8.46 5.20
N GLY A 61 16.19 -9.24 6.15
CA GLY A 61 14.79 -9.63 6.16
C GLY A 61 13.85 -8.44 6.27
N GLY A 62 14.16 -7.46 7.13
CA GLY A 62 13.40 -6.21 7.20
C GLY A 62 13.42 -5.41 5.89
N PHE A 63 14.57 -5.35 5.21
CA PHE A 63 14.69 -4.70 3.90
C PHE A 63 13.90 -5.43 2.80
N LEU A 64 13.97 -6.77 2.77
CA LEU A 64 13.19 -7.59 1.84
C LEU A 64 11.70 -7.37 2.05
N ASN A 65 11.23 -7.41 3.30
CA ASN A 65 9.83 -7.22 3.64
C ASN A 65 9.32 -5.84 3.24
N ALA A 66 10.10 -4.79 3.51
CA ALA A 66 9.74 -3.44 3.11
C ALA A 66 9.63 -3.27 1.59
N THR A 67 10.58 -3.83 0.85
CA THR A 67 10.67 -3.65 -0.60
C THR A 67 9.65 -4.52 -1.33
N PHE A 68 9.66 -5.82 -1.04
CA PHE A 68 8.84 -6.78 -1.76
C PHE A 68 7.43 -6.93 -1.19
N GLY A 69 7.20 -6.62 0.09
CA GLY A 69 5.83 -6.53 0.63
C GLY A 69 4.98 -5.55 -0.18
N ASN A 70 5.52 -4.36 -0.42
CA ASN A 70 4.90 -3.30 -1.21
C ASN A 70 5.20 -3.39 -2.73
N ALA A 71 5.72 -4.53 -3.24
CA ALA A 71 6.09 -4.64 -4.65
C ALA A 71 4.91 -4.48 -5.62
N PRO A 72 3.71 -5.04 -5.36
CA PRO A 72 2.57 -4.85 -6.27
C PRO A 72 2.24 -3.37 -6.49
N GLU A 73 2.19 -2.58 -5.43
CA GLU A 73 1.92 -1.15 -5.45
C GLU A 73 3.06 -0.39 -6.13
N LEU A 74 4.32 -0.74 -5.84
CA LEU A 74 5.49 -0.16 -6.50
C LEU A 74 5.45 -0.39 -8.01
N ILE A 75 5.14 -1.61 -8.45
CA ILE A 75 5.06 -1.99 -9.87
C ILE A 75 3.94 -1.22 -10.57
N ILE A 76 2.73 -1.20 -9.99
CA ILE A 76 1.59 -0.47 -10.53
C ILE A 76 1.92 1.03 -10.64
N ALA A 77 2.54 1.61 -9.61
CA ALA A 77 2.94 3.00 -9.60
C ALA A 77 4.00 3.31 -10.68
N LEU A 78 5.02 2.47 -10.85
CA LEU A 78 6.07 2.70 -11.84
C LEU A 78 5.55 2.55 -13.28
N ILE A 79 4.63 1.62 -13.54
CA ILE A 79 3.97 1.50 -14.85
C ILE A 79 3.08 2.73 -15.12
N ALA A 80 2.37 3.21 -14.10
CA ALA A 80 1.58 4.44 -14.24
C ALA A 80 2.47 5.68 -14.47
N VAL A 81 3.65 5.75 -13.84
CA VAL A 81 4.67 6.79 -14.11
C VAL A 81 5.13 6.73 -15.57
N ASP A 82 5.47 5.55 -16.08
CA ASP A 82 5.90 5.35 -17.47
C ASP A 82 4.86 5.83 -18.48
N ARG A 83 3.58 5.60 -18.17
CA ARG A 83 2.44 6.07 -18.97
C ARG A 83 2.07 7.54 -18.74
N GLY A 84 2.80 8.26 -17.89
CA GLY A 84 2.55 9.66 -17.57
C GLY A 84 1.29 9.93 -16.74
N LEU A 85 0.75 8.90 -16.08
CA LEU A 85 -0.48 8.94 -15.30
C LEU A 85 -0.21 9.37 -13.85
N ASP A 86 0.32 10.57 -13.66
CA ASP A 86 0.74 11.10 -12.34
C ASP A 86 -0.39 11.11 -11.30
N GLU A 87 -1.63 11.36 -11.74
CA GLU A 87 -2.81 11.31 -10.86
C GLU A 87 -3.17 9.90 -10.41
N VAL A 88 -2.98 8.91 -11.27
CA VAL A 88 -3.17 7.51 -10.91
C VAL A 88 -2.15 7.10 -9.86
N VAL A 89 -0.89 7.51 -10.02
CA VAL A 89 0.19 7.22 -9.06
C VAL A 89 -0.12 7.84 -7.70
N ARG A 90 -0.39 9.15 -7.64
CA ARG A 90 -0.69 9.80 -6.36
C ARG A 90 -2.02 9.32 -5.76
N GLY A 91 -3.01 9.05 -6.61
CA GLY A 91 -4.29 8.49 -6.21
C GLY A 91 -4.12 7.14 -5.53
N SER A 92 -3.45 6.18 -6.17
CA SER A 92 -3.24 4.83 -5.60
C SER A 92 -2.44 4.85 -4.31
N LEU A 93 -1.40 5.69 -4.21
CA LEU A 93 -0.59 5.85 -2.99
C LEU A 93 -1.39 6.50 -1.85
N THR A 94 -2.13 7.58 -2.15
CA THR A 94 -3.06 8.23 -1.19
C THR A 94 -4.09 7.24 -0.68
N GLY A 95 -4.73 6.54 -1.62
CA GLY A 95 -5.72 5.51 -1.35
C GLY A 95 -5.19 4.37 -0.51
N SER A 96 -3.94 3.96 -0.71
CA SER A 96 -3.33 2.87 0.04
C SER A 96 -3.14 3.25 1.52
N VAL A 97 -2.63 4.44 1.82
CA VAL A 97 -2.51 4.94 3.21
C VAL A 97 -3.88 5.07 3.87
N VAL A 98 -4.84 5.71 3.19
CA VAL A 98 -6.21 5.89 3.70
C VAL A 98 -6.90 4.54 3.91
N GLY A 99 -6.72 3.60 2.97
CA GLY A 99 -7.24 2.25 3.05
C GLY A 99 -6.68 1.47 4.23
N ASN A 100 -5.38 1.55 4.49
CA ASN A 100 -4.77 0.85 5.62
C ASN A 100 -5.25 1.41 6.96
N LEU A 101 -5.28 2.74 7.09
CA LEU A 101 -5.69 3.41 8.34
C LEU A 101 -7.19 3.30 8.64
N LEU A 102 -8.05 3.33 7.63
CA LEU A 102 -9.50 3.38 7.84
C LEU A 102 -10.18 2.04 7.53
N LEU A 103 -9.87 1.45 6.38
CA LEU A 103 -10.54 0.22 5.93
C LEU A 103 -9.97 -1.02 6.60
N VAL A 104 -8.66 -1.27 6.48
CA VAL A 104 -8.01 -2.47 7.04
C VAL A 104 -8.06 -2.45 8.57
N LEU A 105 -7.68 -1.33 9.19
CA LEU A 105 -7.81 -1.15 10.63
C LEU A 105 -9.27 -1.27 11.07
N GLY A 106 -10.20 -0.62 10.37
CA GLY A 106 -11.63 -0.67 10.69
C GLY A 106 -12.21 -2.08 10.67
N PHE A 107 -11.93 -2.86 9.63
CA PHE A 107 -12.32 -4.27 9.56
C PHE A 107 -11.64 -5.13 10.62
N SER A 108 -10.37 -4.85 10.94
CA SER A 108 -9.65 -5.56 11.99
C SER A 108 -10.30 -5.35 13.36
N LEU A 109 -10.65 -4.10 13.71
CA LEU A 109 -11.34 -3.81 14.97
C LEU A 109 -12.78 -4.35 15.00
N LEU A 110 -13.50 -4.33 13.88
CA LEU A 110 -14.83 -4.95 13.79
C LEU A 110 -14.78 -6.48 13.98
N ALA A 111 -13.85 -7.14 13.30
CA ALA A 111 -13.75 -8.60 13.31
C ALA A 111 -13.19 -9.13 14.62
N GLY A 112 -12.21 -8.44 15.20
CA GLY A 112 -11.57 -8.86 16.44
C GLY A 112 -12.29 -8.42 17.72
N GLY A 113 -13.05 -7.33 17.69
CA GLY A 113 -13.83 -6.86 18.84
C GLY A 113 -13.00 -6.18 19.91
N ASP A 114 -13.23 -6.52 21.18
CA ASP A 114 -12.56 -5.89 22.32
C ASP A 114 -11.20 -6.54 22.59
N GLY A 115 -10.18 -5.71 22.79
CA GLY A 115 -8.80 -6.14 22.99
C GLY A 115 -7.88 -4.96 23.26
N GLU A 116 -6.62 -5.24 23.55
CA GLU A 116 -5.61 -4.20 23.82
C GLU A 116 -4.97 -3.69 22.52
N ILE A 117 -4.50 -2.45 22.56
CA ILE A 117 -3.76 -1.81 21.48
C ILE A 117 -2.44 -1.26 22.04
N ASP A 118 -1.32 -1.58 21.39
CA ASP A 118 -0.03 -0.94 21.64
C ASP A 118 -0.05 0.49 21.09
N GLN A 119 -0.39 1.44 21.97
CA GLN A 119 -0.47 2.84 21.59
C GLN A 119 0.90 3.43 21.22
N PRO A 120 1.98 3.25 22.01
CA PRO A 120 3.29 3.76 21.63
C PRO A 120 3.72 3.39 20.21
N SER A 121 3.60 2.11 19.82
CA SER A 121 3.97 1.66 18.47
C SER A 121 3.05 2.29 17.41
N SER A 122 1.74 2.23 17.63
CA SER A 122 0.76 2.77 16.68
C SER A 122 0.91 4.29 16.46
N PHE A 123 1.14 5.06 17.53
CA PHE A 123 1.36 6.50 17.43
C PHE A 123 2.71 6.85 16.80
N ALA A 124 3.73 6.02 16.94
CA ALA A 124 4.98 6.20 16.21
C ALA A 124 4.73 6.07 14.69
N SER A 125 3.98 5.06 14.26
CA SER A 125 3.58 4.90 12.85
C SER A 125 2.74 6.08 12.34
N LEU A 126 1.72 6.51 13.10
CA LEU A 126 0.92 7.68 12.73
C LEU A 126 1.76 8.97 12.70
N GLY A 127 2.73 9.12 13.60
CA GLY A 127 3.67 10.24 13.62
C GLY A 127 4.57 10.28 12.40
N LEU A 128 5.03 9.13 11.90
CA LEU A 128 5.77 9.03 10.64
C LEU A 128 4.94 9.48 9.44
N ILE A 129 3.67 9.07 9.38
CA ILE A 129 2.74 9.53 8.34
C ILE A 129 2.54 11.05 8.46
N GLY A 130 2.32 11.56 9.67
CA GLY A 130 2.21 13.00 9.93
C GLY A 130 3.44 13.79 9.48
N LEU A 131 4.65 13.27 9.74
CA LEU A 131 5.90 13.84 9.26
C LEU A 131 5.95 13.86 7.72
N ALA A 132 5.60 12.74 7.07
CA ALA A 132 5.53 12.65 5.61
C ALA A 132 4.58 13.71 5.02
N LEU A 133 3.38 13.85 5.59
CA LEU A 133 2.40 14.86 5.16
C LEU A 133 2.94 16.28 5.32
N ALA A 134 3.62 16.57 6.44
CA ALA A 134 4.20 17.88 6.68
C ALA A 134 5.27 18.25 5.64
N VAL A 135 6.13 17.29 5.26
CA VAL A 135 7.16 17.56 4.24
C VAL A 135 6.63 17.49 2.81
N PHE A 136 5.56 16.74 2.53
CA PHE A 136 4.88 16.75 1.23
C PHE A 136 4.25 18.11 0.89
N LEU A 137 3.95 18.95 1.91
CA LEU A 137 3.51 20.33 1.67
C LEU A 137 4.54 21.16 0.88
N ILE A 138 5.83 20.84 1.00
CA ILE A 138 6.91 21.57 0.32
C ILE A 138 6.73 21.52 -1.20
N PRO A 139 6.61 20.35 -1.86
CA PRO A 139 6.28 20.28 -3.30
C PRO A 139 4.79 20.49 -3.62
N ALA A 140 3.87 20.26 -2.67
CA ALA A 140 2.44 20.39 -2.92
C ALA A 140 1.96 21.85 -3.04
N ILE A 141 2.35 22.73 -2.10
CA ILE A 141 1.86 24.12 -2.05
C ILE A 141 2.18 24.91 -3.33
N PRO A 142 3.40 24.87 -3.89
CA PRO A 142 3.70 25.52 -5.17
C PRO A 142 2.85 24.96 -6.30
N GLY A 143 2.53 23.66 -6.25
CA GLY A 143 1.65 23.02 -7.22
C GLY A 143 0.18 23.41 -7.10
N TRP A 144 -0.24 24.13 -6.06
CA TRP A 144 -1.63 24.63 -5.94
C TRP A 144 -1.83 25.97 -6.64
N HIS A 145 -0.76 26.71 -6.93
CA HIS A 145 -0.83 28.06 -7.50
C HIS A 145 -0.01 28.14 -8.80
N GLY A 146 -0.68 28.37 -9.93
CA GLY A 146 -0.07 28.58 -11.24
C GLY A 146 0.12 27.32 -12.10
N GLU A 147 0.87 27.44 -13.19
CA GLU A 147 1.37 26.35 -14.04
C GLU A 147 2.86 26.08 -13.78
N PRO A 148 3.27 25.62 -12.59
CA PRO A 148 4.65 25.21 -12.38
C PRO A 148 4.98 24.04 -13.32
N ASN A 149 6.10 24.15 -14.02
CA ASN A 149 6.61 23.09 -14.88
C ASN A 149 6.74 21.78 -14.06
N ARG A 150 6.18 20.67 -14.57
CA ARG A 150 6.21 19.33 -13.95
C ARG A 150 7.62 18.97 -13.46
N HIS A 151 8.63 19.30 -14.26
CA HIS A 151 10.03 19.05 -13.92
C HIS A 151 10.48 19.85 -12.67
N SER A 152 10.08 21.11 -12.54
CA SER A 152 10.44 21.95 -11.39
C SER A 152 9.85 21.42 -10.08
N LEU A 153 8.60 20.92 -10.11
CA LEU A 153 7.99 20.28 -8.95
C LEU A 153 8.65 18.94 -8.61
N ALA A 154 9.07 18.17 -9.62
CA ALA A 154 9.80 16.91 -9.41
C ALA A 154 11.19 17.16 -8.78
N VAL A 155 11.90 18.22 -9.19
CA VAL A 155 13.15 18.67 -8.55
C VAL A 155 12.91 19.02 -7.07
N LEU A 156 11.83 19.73 -6.76
CA LEU A 156 11.49 20.08 -5.38
C LEU A 156 11.07 18.86 -4.53
N SER A 157 10.53 17.83 -5.19
CA SER A 157 10.13 16.57 -4.55
C SER A 157 11.32 15.68 -4.19
N LEU A 158 12.43 15.80 -4.90
CA LEU A 158 13.58 14.89 -4.74
C LEU A 158 14.27 15.00 -3.35
N PRO A 159 14.60 16.20 -2.81
CA PRO A 159 15.14 16.32 -1.46
C PRO A 159 14.18 15.79 -0.38
N VAL A 160 12.87 16.02 -0.57
CA VAL A 160 11.83 15.51 0.34
C VAL A 160 11.80 13.98 0.31
N ALA A 161 11.86 13.38 -0.87
CA ALA A 161 11.89 11.93 -1.02
C ALA A 161 13.14 11.30 -0.39
N ILE A 162 14.33 11.87 -0.65
CA ILE A 162 15.59 11.42 -0.06
C ILE A 162 15.54 11.53 1.48
N PHE A 163 15.04 12.65 2.00
CA PHE A 163 14.87 12.84 3.44
C PHE A 163 13.98 11.76 4.07
N LEU A 164 12.82 11.46 3.48
CA LEU A 164 11.92 10.44 3.99
C LEU A 164 12.52 9.03 3.93
N LEU A 165 13.26 8.69 2.88
CA LEU A 165 13.98 7.42 2.79
C LEU A 165 15.05 7.29 3.88
N ILE A 166 15.77 8.38 4.19
CA ILE A 166 16.74 8.40 5.30
C ILE A 166 16.03 8.18 6.64
N VAL A 167 14.92 8.88 6.88
CA VAL A 167 14.10 8.70 8.09
C VAL A 167 13.61 7.25 8.20
N TYR A 168 13.12 6.68 7.09
CA TYR A 168 12.66 5.31 7.03
C TYR A 168 13.76 4.30 7.40
N VAL A 169 14.94 4.41 6.79
CA VAL A 169 16.10 3.55 7.11
C VAL A 169 16.52 3.69 8.56
N PHE A 170 16.56 4.93 9.08
CA PHE A 170 16.94 5.18 10.46
C PHE A 170 15.95 4.56 11.46
N VAL A 171 14.64 4.80 11.29
CA VAL A 171 13.61 4.28 12.19
C VAL A 171 13.51 2.77 12.12
N THR A 172 13.54 2.20 10.91
CA THR A 172 13.54 0.75 10.71
C THR A 172 14.79 0.12 11.33
N GLY A 173 15.97 0.73 11.13
CA GLY A 173 17.22 0.28 11.73
C GLY A 173 17.19 0.31 13.26
N LEU A 174 16.58 1.32 13.88
CA LEU A 174 16.38 1.37 15.33
C LEU A 174 15.41 0.28 15.82
N SER A 175 14.33 0.04 15.08
CA SER A 175 13.35 -1.01 15.39
C SER A 175 14.00 -2.40 15.36
N LEU A 176 14.76 -2.70 14.30
CA LEU A 176 15.45 -3.98 14.13
C LEU A 176 16.51 -4.21 15.22
N ARG A 177 17.22 -3.16 15.65
CA ARG A 177 18.17 -3.27 16.78
C ARG A 177 17.48 -3.60 18.10
N ARG A 178 16.30 -3.02 18.36
CA ARG A 178 15.47 -3.35 19.55
C ARG A 178 14.96 -4.80 19.50
N HIS A 179 14.56 -5.30 18.35
CA HIS A 179 14.06 -6.67 18.20
C HIS A 179 15.17 -7.73 18.22
N ALA A 180 16.36 -7.43 17.68
CA ALA A 180 17.53 -8.30 17.75
C ALA A 180 18.01 -8.55 19.19
N SER A 181 17.83 -7.58 20.10
CA SER A 181 18.12 -7.76 21.53
C SER A 181 17.11 -8.64 22.27
N LEU A 182 15.95 -8.93 21.67
CA LEU A 182 14.87 -9.73 22.27
C LEU A 182 14.78 -11.16 21.70
N HIS A 183 15.26 -11.40 20.47
CA HIS A 183 15.19 -12.71 19.78
C HIS A 183 16.49 -13.52 19.85
N ALA A 184 17.35 -13.30 20.85
CA ALA A 184 18.57 -14.08 21.05
C ALA A 184 18.33 -15.49 21.63
N GLY A 185 17.17 -16.11 21.40
CA GLY A 185 16.79 -17.34 22.10
C GLY A 185 15.73 -18.28 21.50
N ASP A 186 15.09 -17.97 20.36
CA ASP A 186 14.16 -18.92 19.72
C ASP A 186 14.77 -19.48 18.43
N ASP A 187 15.51 -20.59 18.57
CA ASP A 187 15.82 -21.52 17.48
C ASP A 187 14.57 -22.36 17.15
N ASP A 188 13.47 -21.70 16.77
CA ASP A 188 12.35 -22.42 16.18
C ASP A 188 12.79 -22.92 14.79
N ALA A 189 12.73 -24.24 14.59
CA ALA A 189 13.06 -24.85 13.31
C ALA A 189 12.29 -24.15 12.18
N LEU A 190 13.01 -23.58 11.22
CA LEU A 190 12.45 -22.91 10.02
C LEU A 190 11.51 -23.86 9.27
N THR A 191 10.23 -23.83 9.61
CA THR A 191 9.18 -24.66 8.99
C THR A 191 8.59 -23.88 7.82
N GLY A 192 9.41 -23.69 6.78
CA GLY A 192 9.08 -22.82 5.65
C GLY A 192 9.62 -23.30 4.32
N TRP A 193 9.42 -22.49 3.28
CA TRP A 193 10.05 -22.71 1.98
C TRP A 193 11.57 -22.54 2.10
N SER A 194 12.35 -23.37 1.39
CA SER A 194 13.79 -23.13 1.31
C SER A 194 14.06 -21.76 0.69
N PHE A 195 15.13 -21.08 1.10
CA PHE A 195 15.51 -19.76 0.56
C PHE A 195 15.47 -19.66 -0.98
N ARG A 196 15.95 -20.71 -1.67
CA ARG A 196 15.91 -20.78 -3.16
C ARG A 196 14.49 -20.87 -3.70
N ALA A 197 13.62 -21.65 -3.05
CA ALA A 197 12.23 -21.76 -3.43
C ALA A 197 11.50 -20.42 -3.19
N SER A 198 11.74 -19.77 -2.05
CA SER A 198 11.18 -18.44 -1.74
C SER A 198 11.56 -17.41 -2.81
N LEU A 199 12.85 -17.35 -3.17
CA LEU A 199 13.32 -16.42 -4.20
C LEU A 199 12.77 -16.74 -5.60
N ALA A 200 12.65 -18.03 -5.95
CA ALA A 200 12.07 -18.44 -7.24
C ALA A 200 10.58 -18.08 -7.33
N VAL A 201 9.80 -18.36 -6.28
CA VAL A 201 8.39 -17.99 -6.22
C VAL A 201 8.22 -16.48 -6.24
N LEU A 202 9.03 -15.75 -5.47
CA LEU A 202 9.03 -14.29 -5.44
C LEU A 202 9.29 -13.71 -6.84
N GLY A 203 10.31 -14.21 -7.55
CA GLY A 203 10.64 -13.76 -8.90
C GLY A 203 9.52 -14.02 -9.92
N VAL A 204 8.94 -15.23 -9.90
CA VAL A 204 7.83 -15.60 -10.80
C VAL A 204 6.58 -14.78 -10.50
N ALA A 205 6.21 -14.63 -9.22
CA ALA A 205 5.05 -13.86 -8.81
C ALA A 205 5.21 -12.36 -9.15
N THR A 206 6.42 -11.82 -8.97
CA THR A 206 6.76 -10.44 -9.34
C THR A 206 6.63 -10.21 -10.85
N ALA A 207 7.18 -11.12 -11.67
CA ALA A 207 7.07 -11.02 -13.12
C ALA A 207 5.60 -11.13 -13.60
N ALA A 208 4.83 -12.06 -13.03
CA ALA A 208 3.40 -12.18 -13.33
C ALA A 208 2.63 -10.92 -12.91
N THR A 209 2.96 -10.33 -11.75
CA THR A 209 2.38 -9.08 -11.26
C THR A 209 2.66 -7.94 -12.21
N ALA A 210 3.89 -7.80 -12.72
CA ALA A 210 4.22 -6.78 -13.71
C ALA A 210 3.39 -6.92 -15.00
N LEU A 211 3.25 -8.15 -15.52
CA LEU A 211 2.42 -8.39 -16.72
C LEU A 211 0.94 -8.06 -16.49
N VAL A 212 0.39 -8.41 -15.33
CA VAL A 212 -1.02 -8.12 -15.00
C VAL A 212 -1.22 -6.62 -14.69
N ALA A 213 -0.25 -5.98 -14.04
CA ALA A 213 -0.29 -4.54 -13.75
C ALA A 213 -0.25 -3.70 -15.04
N GLU A 214 0.48 -4.14 -16.07
CA GLU A 214 0.46 -3.52 -17.40
C GLU A 214 -0.96 -3.51 -18.00
N ILE A 215 -1.67 -4.62 -17.88
CA ILE A 215 -3.07 -4.76 -18.33
C ILE A 215 -4.00 -3.87 -17.49
N LEU A 216 -3.82 -3.86 -16.16
CA LEU A 216 -4.61 -3.04 -15.25
C LEU A 216 -4.47 -1.55 -15.57
N VAL A 217 -3.23 -1.04 -15.58
CA VAL A 217 -2.97 0.38 -15.81
C VAL A 217 -3.38 0.76 -17.23
N GLY A 218 -3.15 -0.10 -18.21
CA GLY A 218 -3.51 0.16 -19.60
C GLY A 218 -5.00 0.17 -19.91
N SER A 219 -5.82 -0.44 -19.07
CA SER A 219 -7.28 -0.42 -19.21
C SER A 219 -7.98 0.57 -18.27
N LEU A 220 -7.24 1.25 -17.39
CA LEU A 220 -7.76 2.12 -16.33
C LEU A 220 -8.57 3.29 -16.86
N GLU A 221 -8.02 4.09 -17.79
CA GLU A 221 -8.70 5.29 -18.31
C GLU A 221 -9.98 4.92 -19.08
N ASP A 222 -9.95 3.82 -19.83
CA ASP A 222 -11.14 3.31 -20.52
C ASP A 222 -12.21 2.80 -19.56
N PHE A 223 -11.80 2.11 -18.50
CA PHE A 223 -12.70 1.68 -17.44
C PHE A 223 -13.34 2.88 -16.73
N ALA A 224 -12.53 3.89 -16.37
CA ALA A 224 -12.98 5.11 -15.72
C ALA A 224 -14.00 5.86 -16.60
N ARG A 225 -13.67 6.11 -17.87
CA ARG A 225 -14.56 6.78 -18.83
C ARG A 225 -15.89 6.06 -19.01
N ARG A 226 -15.89 4.73 -19.15
CA ARG A 226 -17.12 3.93 -19.36
C ARG A 226 -18.07 3.97 -18.16
N LEU A 227 -17.53 4.07 -16.94
CA LEU A 227 -18.32 4.15 -15.72
C LEU A 227 -18.61 5.60 -15.28
N GLY A 228 -18.15 6.60 -16.03
CA GLY A 228 -18.27 8.01 -15.64
C GLY A 228 -17.51 8.34 -14.36
N LEU A 229 -16.42 7.62 -14.10
CA LEU A 229 -15.52 7.81 -12.97
C LEU A 229 -14.27 8.57 -13.41
N THR A 230 -13.58 9.18 -12.44
CA THR A 230 -12.30 9.86 -12.68
C THR A 230 -11.14 8.88 -12.46
N ASP A 231 -10.03 9.08 -13.18
CA ASP A 231 -8.85 8.20 -13.08
C ASP A 231 -8.28 8.23 -11.67
N PHE A 232 -8.28 9.42 -11.06
CA PHE A 232 -7.94 9.61 -9.66
C PHE A 232 -8.83 8.76 -8.72
N PHE A 233 -10.16 8.75 -8.92
CA PHE A 233 -11.06 7.97 -8.06
C PHE A 233 -10.83 6.46 -8.23
N VAL A 234 -10.69 5.99 -9.46
CA VAL A 234 -10.43 4.57 -9.75
C VAL A 234 -9.12 4.14 -9.09
N ALA A 235 -8.07 4.97 -9.18
CA ALA A 235 -6.80 4.70 -8.54
C ALA A 235 -6.88 4.71 -7.00
N ALA A 236 -7.46 5.77 -6.43
CA ALA A 236 -7.50 5.98 -4.98
C ALA A 236 -8.45 5.04 -4.23
N VAL A 237 -9.46 4.48 -4.90
CA VAL A 237 -10.43 3.58 -4.28
C VAL A 237 -10.21 2.15 -4.76
N ILE A 238 -10.25 1.91 -6.06
CA ILE A 238 -10.29 0.54 -6.59
C ILE A 238 -8.89 -0.06 -6.60
N VAL A 239 -7.93 0.60 -7.25
CA VAL A 239 -6.54 0.10 -7.37
C VAL A 239 -5.88 -0.01 -5.99
N ALA A 240 -6.06 1.02 -5.14
CA ALA A 240 -5.55 1.00 -3.77
C ALA A 240 -6.11 -0.16 -2.93
N VAL A 241 -7.40 -0.50 -3.07
CA VAL A 241 -7.99 -1.64 -2.36
C VAL A 241 -7.45 -2.95 -2.89
N VAL A 242 -7.24 -3.09 -4.20
CA VAL A 242 -6.69 -4.31 -4.81
C VAL A 242 -5.32 -4.66 -4.24
N GLY A 243 -4.41 -3.69 -4.14
CA GLY A 243 -3.09 -3.88 -3.54
C GLY A 243 -3.19 -4.26 -2.05
N ASN A 244 -3.84 -3.39 -1.26
CA ASN A 244 -3.95 -3.58 0.18
C ASN A 244 -4.73 -4.85 0.61
N ALA A 245 -5.74 -5.29 -0.15
CA ALA A 245 -6.60 -6.41 0.24
C ALA A 245 -5.82 -7.73 0.34
N ALA A 246 -4.83 -7.90 -0.52
CA ALA A 246 -4.00 -9.08 -0.58
C ALA A 246 -2.92 -9.11 0.49
N GLU A 247 -2.22 -7.98 0.64
CA GLU A 247 -1.09 -7.87 1.56
C GLU A 247 -1.57 -7.75 3.01
N HIS A 248 -2.61 -6.94 3.25
CA HIS A 248 -3.05 -6.58 4.61
C HIS A 248 -4.40 -7.17 5.01
N GLY A 249 -5.08 -7.88 4.12
CA GLY A 249 -6.26 -8.70 4.48
C GLY A 249 -5.94 -9.72 5.58
N GLY A 250 -4.67 -10.13 5.70
CA GLY A 250 -4.16 -10.95 6.80
C GLY A 250 -4.37 -10.32 8.18
N ALA A 251 -4.27 -8.99 8.31
CA ALA A 251 -4.47 -8.28 9.57
C ALA A 251 -5.88 -8.52 10.15
N VAL A 252 -6.90 -8.53 9.28
CA VAL A 252 -8.29 -8.82 9.68
C VAL A 252 -8.43 -10.25 10.19
N VAL A 253 -7.74 -11.20 9.55
CA VAL A 253 -7.72 -12.61 9.98
C VAL A 253 -7.00 -12.77 11.32
N VAL A 254 -5.89 -12.07 11.51
CA VAL A 254 -5.12 -12.04 12.77
C VAL A 254 -5.97 -11.44 13.90
N ALA A 255 -6.67 -10.33 13.63
CA ALA A 255 -7.58 -9.71 14.58
C ALA A 255 -8.72 -10.66 15.01
N LYS A 256 -9.32 -11.38 14.06
CA LYS A 256 -10.37 -12.38 14.34
C LYS A 256 -9.88 -13.53 15.23
N ARG A 257 -8.57 -13.79 15.28
CA ARG A 257 -7.94 -14.77 16.17
C ARG A 257 -7.62 -14.19 17.56
N GLY A 258 -8.09 -12.98 17.88
CA GLY A 258 -7.87 -12.30 19.16
C GLY A 258 -6.54 -11.56 19.25
N LYS A 259 -5.72 -11.54 18.20
CA LYS A 259 -4.43 -10.84 18.18
C LYS A 259 -4.60 -9.38 17.70
N ILE A 260 -5.39 -8.59 18.45
CA ILE A 260 -5.70 -7.20 18.09
C ILE A 260 -4.44 -6.34 17.97
N THR A 261 -3.57 -6.37 18.98
CA THR A 261 -2.33 -5.56 19.00
C THR A 261 -1.54 -5.71 17.70
N LEU A 262 -1.31 -6.96 17.28
CA LEU A 262 -0.58 -7.26 16.05
C LEU A 262 -1.33 -6.78 14.80
N ALA A 263 -2.65 -6.96 14.74
CA ALA A 263 -3.44 -6.51 13.61
C ALA A 263 -3.44 -4.98 13.44
N VAL A 264 -3.52 -4.23 14.55
CA VAL A 264 -3.40 -2.77 14.54
C VAL A 264 -2.00 -2.36 14.07
N GLU A 265 -0.97 -3.00 14.61
CA GLU A 265 0.43 -2.73 14.24
C GLU A 265 0.68 -2.98 12.74
N ILE A 266 0.18 -4.09 12.18
CA ILE A 266 0.28 -4.38 10.73
C ILE A 266 -0.36 -3.25 9.92
N ALA A 267 -1.58 -2.83 10.28
CA ALA A 267 -2.31 -1.80 9.54
C ALA A 267 -1.63 -0.41 9.63
N THR A 268 -1.22 0.01 10.82
CA THR A 268 -0.57 1.33 11.00
C THR A 268 0.86 1.36 10.45
N SER A 269 1.61 0.27 10.62
CA SER A 269 2.98 0.16 10.10
C SER A 269 2.98 0.15 8.57
N SER A 270 2.09 -0.61 7.93
CA SER A 270 1.96 -0.59 6.47
C SER A 270 1.62 0.82 5.95
N ALA A 271 0.63 1.49 6.54
CA ALA A 271 0.30 2.86 6.16
C ALA A 271 1.51 3.81 6.28
N ALA A 272 2.32 3.64 7.32
CA ALA A 272 3.56 4.41 7.49
C ALA A 272 4.60 4.06 6.42
N GLN A 273 4.80 2.78 6.11
CA GLN A 273 5.72 2.34 5.05
C GLN A 273 5.34 2.92 3.69
N VAL A 274 4.05 2.94 3.35
CA VAL A 274 3.60 3.57 2.11
C VAL A 274 4.00 5.05 2.08
N ALA A 275 3.78 5.78 3.18
CA ALA A 275 4.07 7.21 3.27
C ALA A 275 5.58 7.55 3.28
N VAL A 276 6.40 6.83 4.05
CA VAL A 276 7.82 7.17 4.27
C VAL A 276 8.80 6.36 3.43
N PHE A 277 8.35 5.27 2.79
CA PHE A 277 9.18 4.44 1.91
C PHE A 277 8.62 4.37 0.49
N LEU A 278 7.39 3.90 0.29
CA LEU A 278 6.89 3.63 -1.06
C LEU A 278 6.75 4.90 -1.91
N VAL A 279 6.03 5.91 -1.41
CA VAL A 279 5.87 7.22 -2.08
C VAL A 279 7.23 7.83 -2.46
N PRO A 280 8.20 7.99 -1.54
CA PRO A 280 9.48 8.56 -1.90
C PRO A 280 10.35 7.65 -2.77
N ALA A 281 10.24 6.31 -2.64
CA ALA A 281 10.94 5.39 -3.53
C ALA A 281 10.44 5.53 -4.97
N VAL A 282 9.12 5.57 -5.18
CA VAL A 282 8.53 5.84 -6.50
C VAL A 282 9.02 7.19 -7.05
N ALA A 283 9.02 8.24 -6.22
CA ALA A 283 9.51 9.56 -6.63
C ALA A 283 10.98 9.54 -7.08
N VAL A 284 11.86 8.85 -6.36
CA VAL A 284 13.28 8.73 -6.74
C VAL A 284 13.45 7.88 -7.99
N ILE A 285 12.82 6.71 -8.05
CA ILE A 285 12.95 5.78 -9.19
C ILE A 285 12.37 6.40 -10.48
N SER A 286 11.31 7.22 -10.36
CA SER A 286 10.69 7.91 -11.50
C SER A 286 11.67 8.77 -12.31
N TRP A 287 12.78 9.23 -11.72
CA TRP A 287 13.80 10.00 -12.44
C TRP A 287 14.50 9.21 -13.55
N ALA A 288 14.49 7.87 -13.46
CA ALA A 288 14.99 7.00 -14.53
C ALA A 288 13.97 6.77 -15.66
N ILE A 289 12.72 7.22 -15.47
CA ILE A 289 11.60 7.01 -16.39
C ILE A 289 11.07 8.39 -16.84
N THR A 290 10.12 8.95 -16.10
CA THR A 290 9.61 10.32 -16.23
C THR A 290 9.46 10.89 -14.82
N PRO A 291 10.13 12.00 -14.47
CA PRO A 291 10.12 12.53 -13.10
C PRO A 291 8.71 12.81 -12.56
N LEU A 292 8.35 12.11 -11.48
CA LEU A 292 7.10 12.28 -10.76
C LEU A 292 7.20 13.48 -9.82
N ALA A 293 6.24 14.40 -9.93
CA ALA A 293 6.05 15.45 -8.94
C ALA A 293 5.16 14.95 -7.80
N LEU A 294 5.65 15.03 -6.56
CA LEU A 294 4.86 14.81 -5.33
C LEU A 294 3.95 16.01 -5.02
N SER A 295 3.29 16.54 -6.04
CA SER A 295 2.35 17.65 -5.97
C SER A 295 0.95 17.14 -5.63
N PHE A 296 0.79 16.66 -4.40
CA PHE A 296 -0.50 16.21 -3.88
C PHE A 296 -1.52 17.36 -3.87
N ARG A 297 -2.75 17.08 -4.27
CA ARG A 297 -3.87 18.02 -4.20
C ARG A 297 -4.28 18.25 -2.75
N GLN A 298 -4.97 19.36 -2.52
CA GLN A 298 -5.56 19.69 -1.22
C GLN A 298 -6.45 18.57 -0.69
N VAL A 299 -7.26 17.96 -1.58
CA VAL A 299 -8.15 16.84 -1.23
C VAL A 299 -7.39 15.59 -0.80
N GLU A 300 -6.25 15.30 -1.43
CA GLU A 300 -5.40 14.14 -1.10
C GLU A 300 -4.78 14.32 0.29
N LEU A 301 -4.15 15.47 0.54
CA LEU A 301 -3.56 15.78 1.85
C LEU A 301 -4.61 15.88 2.95
N ALA A 302 -5.78 16.45 2.67
CA ALA A 302 -6.88 16.53 3.63
C ALA A 302 -7.42 15.13 3.99
N ALA A 303 -7.57 14.24 3.01
CA ALA A 303 -8.00 12.86 3.25
C ALA A 303 -6.96 12.08 4.07
N LEU A 304 -5.66 12.24 3.77
CA LEU A 304 -4.59 11.60 4.53
C LEU A 304 -4.53 12.11 5.99
N LEU A 305 -4.60 13.43 6.18
CA LEU A 305 -4.63 14.04 7.51
C LEU A 305 -5.87 13.60 8.29
N GLY A 306 -7.03 13.59 7.65
CA GLY A 306 -8.28 13.09 8.23
C GLY A 306 -8.17 11.61 8.63
N ALA A 307 -7.58 10.78 7.78
CA ALA A 307 -7.37 9.36 8.07
C ALA A 307 -6.46 9.16 9.30
N VAL A 308 -5.34 9.89 9.37
CA VAL A 308 -4.43 9.87 10.53
C VAL A 308 -5.15 10.33 11.80
N ALA A 309 -5.93 11.41 11.73
CA ALA A 309 -6.64 11.96 12.89
C ALA A 309 -7.71 10.98 13.42
N VAL A 310 -8.54 10.40 12.53
CA VAL A 310 -9.57 9.43 12.94
C VAL A 310 -8.94 8.15 13.47
N ALA A 311 -7.87 7.64 12.83
CA ALA A 311 -7.13 6.47 13.31
C ALA A 311 -6.52 6.74 14.70
N ALA A 312 -5.91 7.91 14.91
CA ALA A 312 -5.39 8.31 16.21
C ALA A 312 -6.47 8.27 17.29
N VAL A 313 -7.63 8.89 17.05
CA VAL A 313 -8.77 8.87 17.98
C VAL A 313 -9.25 7.45 18.26
N ALA A 314 -9.31 6.58 17.24
CA ALA A 314 -9.70 5.18 17.40
C ALA A 314 -8.70 4.36 18.23
N ILE A 315 -7.43 4.78 18.28
CA ILE A 315 -6.35 4.13 19.05
C ILE A 315 -6.22 4.72 20.47
N VAL A 316 -6.67 5.95 20.71
CA VAL A 316 -6.64 6.59 22.04
C VAL A 316 -7.36 5.74 23.11
N GLY A 317 -6.77 5.59 24.29
CA GLY A 317 -7.26 4.74 25.38
C GLY A 317 -6.82 3.28 25.34
N GLY A 318 -6.04 2.86 24.32
CA GLY A 318 -5.34 1.57 24.30
C GLY A 318 -6.24 0.34 24.22
N ARG A 319 -7.51 0.51 23.84
CA ARG A 319 -8.50 -0.57 23.73
C ARG A 319 -9.22 -0.53 22.40
N SER A 320 -9.37 -1.67 21.75
CA SER A 320 -10.24 -1.79 20.58
C SER A 320 -11.70 -1.97 20.99
N SER A 321 -12.60 -1.63 20.06
CA SER A 321 -14.00 -2.02 20.14
C SER A 321 -14.61 -2.06 18.75
N ARG A 322 -15.71 -2.79 18.58
CA ARG A 322 -16.44 -2.82 17.29
C ARG A 322 -16.94 -1.43 16.89
N LEU A 323 -17.31 -0.60 17.85
CA LEU A 323 -17.76 0.77 17.57
C LEU A 323 -16.64 1.59 16.93
N ARG A 324 -15.41 1.51 17.44
CA ARG A 324 -14.24 2.17 16.84
C ARG A 324 -13.97 1.67 15.43
N GLY A 325 -14.10 0.36 15.20
CA GLY A 325 -14.00 -0.22 13.85
C GLY A 325 -15.06 0.30 12.88
N LEU A 326 -16.32 0.40 13.33
CA LEU A 326 -17.41 0.95 12.52
C LEU A 326 -17.18 2.43 12.18
N LEU A 327 -16.69 3.23 13.13
CA LEU A 327 -16.36 4.64 12.90
C LEU A 327 -15.26 4.81 11.85
N LEU A 328 -14.23 3.95 11.86
CA LEU A 328 -13.18 3.96 10.84
C LEU A 328 -13.71 3.60 9.45
N ILE A 329 -14.59 2.61 9.35
CA ILE A 329 -15.22 2.26 8.06
C ILE A 329 -16.16 3.36 7.58
N ALA A 330 -16.91 4.01 8.49
CA ALA A 330 -17.73 5.17 8.14
C ALA A 330 -16.85 6.35 7.65
N ALA A 331 -15.70 6.58 8.27
CA ALA A 331 -14.73 7.58 7.81
C ALA A 331 -14.15 7.21 6.43
N TYR A 332 -13.88 5.92 6.17
CA TYR A 332 -13.46 5.47 4.83
C TYR A 332 -14.54 5.73 3.78
N ALA A 333 -15.81 5.43 4.08
CA ALA A 333 -16.92 5.75 3.18
C ALA A 333 -17.02 7.26 2.90
N GLY A 334 -16.77 8.10 3.91
CA GLY A 334 -16.64 9.56 3.74
C GLY A 334 -15.48 9.95 2.82
N ALA A 335 -14.32 9.32 2.97
CA ALA A 335 -13.17 9.54 2.08
C ALA A 335 -13.46 9.12 0.63
N VAL A 336 -14.16 8.00 0.43
CA VAL A 336 -14.62 7.55 -0.91
C VAL A 336 -15.55 8.60 -1.54
N ALA A 337 -16.52 9.12 -0.79
CA ALA A 337 -17.41 10.18 -1.27
C ALA A 337 -16.63 11.46 -1.62
N LEU A 338 -15.64 11.82 -0.80
CA LEU A 338 -14.75 12.95 -1.05
C LEU A 338 -13.96 12.75 -2.35
N PHE A 339 -13.33 11.58 -2.55
CA PHE A 339 -12.59 11.28 -3.78
C PHE A 339 -13.48 11.26 -5.02
N TYR A 340 -14.71 10.76 -4.90
CA TYR A 340 -15.68 10.79 -5.99
C TYR A 340 -16.01 12.22 -6.41
N SER A 341 -16.19 13.12 -5.44
CA SER A 341 -16.48 14.54 -5.71
C SER A 341 -15.29 15.35 -6.24
N ALA A 342 -14.07 14.84 -6.09
CA ALA A 342 -12.85 15.61 -6.35
C ALA A 342 -12.57 15.84 -7.85
N GLY A 343 -13.03 14.98 -8.76
CA GLY A 343 -12.69 15.08 -10.19
C GLY A 343 -11.22 14.75 -10.51
N ASN A 344 -10.84 14.79 -11.79
CA ASN A 344 -9.44 14.78 -12.26
C ASN A 344 -8.82 16.19 -12.15
N ARG A 345 -7.50 16.31 -12.19
CA ARG A 345 -6.77 17.59 -12.25
C ARG A 345 -6.59 18.07 -13.70
#